data_AF-A0A453SBN8-F1
#
_entry.id   AF-A0A453SBN8-F1
#
_cell.length_a   1.000
_cell.length_b   1.000
_cell.length_c   1.000
_cell.angle_alpha   90.00
_cell.angle_beta   90.00
_cell.angle_gamma   90.00
#
_symmetry.space_group_name_H-M   'P 1'
#
loop_
_entity.id
_entity.type
_entity.pdbx_description
1 polymer ?
#
loop_
_entity_poly.entity_id
_entity_poly.type
_entity_poly.pdbx_seq_one_letter_code
_entity_poly.pdbx_strand_id
1 'polypeptide(L)'
;ILLCNTWLQVSRDPSVGGDQSRDAYWGRMKEHYDVHSMSGIDRSERSLRSRWSTINSDCQRWAACQKAVDKLNPSGTNEDDRVSGISYMFIILVVGVRSANLLCFNVVPHC
;
A
#
# COMPACT_ATOMS: atom_id res chain seq x y z
N ILE A 1 -5.56 -6.88 -2.70
CA ILE A 1 -4.64 -7.90 -2.17
C ILE A 1 -3.57 -8.21 -3.21
N LEU A 2 -3.90 -8.86 -4.34
CA LEU A 2 -2.91 -9.26 -5.34
C LEU A 2 -1.97 -8.13 -5.78
N LEU A 3 -2.51 -6.98 -6.21
CA LEU A 3 -1.68 -5.84 -6.67
C LEU A 3 -0.71 -5.31 -5.61
N CYS A 4 -1.09 -5.33 -4.33
CA CYS A 4 -0.21 -4.94 -3.22
C CYS A 4 0.93 -5.95 -3.03
N ASN A 5 0.61 -7.24 -3.12
CA ASN A 5 1.62 -8.29 -3.04
C ASN A 5 2.57 -8.24 -4.23
N THR A 6 2.05 -8.04 -5.43
CA THR A 6 2.85 -7.82 -6.65
C THR A 6 3.83 -6.66 -6.45
N TRP A 7 3.33 -5.52 -5.95
CA TRP A 7 4.19 -4.37 -5.68
C TRP A 7 5.30 -4.68 -4.67
N LEU A 8 4.98 -5.39 -3.58
CA LEU A 8 5.96 -5.77 -2.55
C LEU A 8 7.04 -6.69 -3.12
N GLN A 9 6.70 -7.64 -3.97
CA GLN A 9 7.66 -8.55 -4.59
C GLN A 9 8.55 -7.82 -5.60
N VAL A 10 7.94 -7.06 -6.53
CA VAL A 10 8.69 -6.34 -7.58
C VAL A 10 9.59 -5.26 -7.00
N SER A 11 9.15 -4.55 -5.96
CA SER A 11 9.95 -3.47 -5.35
C SER A 11 11.10 -3.97 -4.47
N ARG A 12 11.10 -5.26 -4.11
CA ARG A 12 12.17 -5.91 -3.32
C ARG A 12 13.10 -6.77 -4.16
N ASP A 13 12.85 -6.89 -5.46
CA ASP A 13 13.66 -7.70 -6.34
C ASP A 13 15.07 -7.08 -6.49
N PRO A 14 16.11 -7.71 -5.92
CA PRO A 14 17.47 -7.16 -5.94
C PRO A 14 18.10 -7.20 -7.33
N SER A 15 17.54 -7.98 -8.27
CA SER A 15 17.99 -8.01 -9.66
C SER A 15 17.63 -6.73 -10.42
N VAL A 16 16.73 -5.92 -9.85
CA VAL A 16 16.27 -4.67 -10.42
C VAL A 16 16.94 -3.51 -9.69
N GLY A 17 18.04 -3.01 -10.27
CA GLY A 17 18.71 -1.80 -9.77
C GLY A 17 17.77 -0.61 -9.70
N GLY A 18 18.11 0.38 -8.87
CA GLY A 18 17.30 1.60 -8.65
C GLY A 18 17.05 2.43 -9.91
N ASP A 19 17.88 2.25 -10.96
CA ASP A 19 17.85 3.02 -12.21
C ASP A 19 16.98 2.40 -13.31
N GLN A 20 15.82 1.84 -12.96
CA GLN A 20 14.86 1.37 -13.96
C GLN A 20 13.95 2.49 -14.45
N SER A 21 13.61 2.47 -15.74
CA SER A 21 12.58 3.38 -16.26
C SER A 21 11.21 3.04 -15.66
N ARG A 22 10.34 4.05 -15.59
CA ARG A 22 8.95 3.86 -15.14
C ARG A 22 8.23 2.77 -15.92
N ASP A 23 8.45 2.71 -17.24
CA ASP A 23 7.77 1.73 -18.08
C ASP A 23 8.32 0.32 -17.87
N ALA A 24 9.63 0.16 -17.66
CA ALA A 24 10.21 -1.14 -17.30
C ALA A 24 9.67 -1.65 -15.95
N TYR A 25 9.52 -0.76 -14.96
CA TYR A 25 8.94 -1.11 -13.68
C TYR A 25 7.50 -1.63 -13.80
N TRP A 26 6.67 -0.92 -14.56
CA TRP A 26 5.27 -1.29 -14.72
C TRP A 26 5.07 -2.51 -15.61
N GLY A 27 5.99 -2.76 -16.56
CA GLY A 27 6.04 -4.01 -17.31
C GLY A 27 6.23 -5.21 -16.37
N ARG A 28 7.19 -5.15 -15.44
CA ARG A 28 7.40 -6.20 -14.43
C ARG A 28 6.21 -6.35 -13.49
N MET A 29 5.62 -5.24 -13.06
CA MET A 29 4.38 -5.26 -12.28
C MET A 29 3.26 -6.00 -13.00
N LYS A 30 3.06 -5.73 -14.30
CA LYS A 30 2.04 -6.39 -15.12
C LYS A 30 2.33 -7.88 -15.26
N GLU A 31 3.54 -8.25 -15.64
CA GLU A 31 3.97 -9.65 -15.78
C GLU A 31 3.75 -10.43 -14.49
N HIS A 32 4.25 -9.91 -13.37
CA HIS A 32 4.07 -10.55 -12.07
C HIS A 32 2.60 -10.57 -11.64
N TYR A 33 1.81 -9.54 -11.95
CA TYR A 33 0.37 -9.55 -11.66
C TYR A 33 -0.35 -10.64 -12.45
N ASP A 34 -0.04 -10.80 -13.73
CA ASP A 34 -0.70 -11.75 -14.63
C ASP A 34 -0.43 -13.19 -14.26
N VAL A 35 0.83 -13.53 -13.97
CA VAL A 35 1.24 -14.89 -13.53
C VAL A 35 0.47 -15.34 -12.29
N HIS A 36 0.11 -14.40 -11.42
CA HIS A 36 -0.58 -14.68 -10.16
C HIS A 36 -2.09 -14.38 -10.22
N SER A 37 -2.60 -13.92 -11.36
CA SER A 37 -4.01 -13.57 -11.52
C SER A 37 -4.85 -14.80 -11.85
N MET A 38 -5.64 -15.26 -10.89
CA MET A 38 -6.57 -16.38 -11.11
C MET A 38 -7.95 -15.93 -11.66
N SER A 39 -8.17 -14.63 -11.87
CA SER A 39 -9.49 -14.11 -12.23
C SER A 39 -9.88 -14.32 -13.71
N GLY A 40 -8.94 -14.73 -14.57
CA GLY A 40 -9.17 -14.86 -16.01
C GLY A 40 -9.47 -13.54 -16.74
N ILE A 41 -9.42 -12.41 -16.03
CA ILE A 41 -9.64 -11.06 -16.56
C ILE A 41 -8.28 -10.43 -16.81
N ASP A 42 -8.00 -10.12 -18.07
CA ASP A 42 -6.83 -9.31 -18.43
C ASP A 42 -7.04 -7.85 -17.95
N ARG A 43 -6.07 -7.34 -17.21
CA ARG A 43 -6.06 -5.97 -16.69
C ARG A 43 -4.91 -5.25 -17.35
N SER A 44 -5.20 -4.23 -18.15
CA SER A 44 -4.14 -3.43 -18.78
C SER A 44 -3.22 -2.78 -17.74
N GLU A 45 -1.97 -2.56 -18.12
CA GLU A 45 -0.98 -1.90 -17.26
C GLU A 45 -1.46 -0.52 -16.78
N ARG A 46 -2.13 0.24 -17.65
CA ARG A 46 -2.76 1.53 -17.29
C ARG A 46 -3.80 1.38 -16.18
N SER A 47 -4.62 0.32 -16.22
CA SER A 47 -5.61 0.03 -15.18
C SER A 47 -4.93 -0.27 -13.84
N LEU A 48 -3.86 -1.08 -13.86
CA LEU A 48 -3.07 -1.40 -12.68
C LEU A 48 -2.40 -0.15 -12.09
N ARG A 49 -1.77 0.68 -12.94
CA ARG A 49 -1.19 1.98 -12.57
C ARG A 49 -2.19 2.88 -11.85
N SER A 50 -3.38 3.05 -12.43
CA SER A 50 -4.45 3.89 -11.87
C SER A 50 -4.89 3.37 -10.50
N ARG A 51 -5.15 2.06 -10.40
CA ARG A 51 -5.57 1.44 -9.14
C ARG A 51 -4.50 1.55 -8.06
N TRP A 52 -3.23 1.35 -8.41
CA TRP A 52 -2.12 1.51 -7.50
C TRP A 52 -1.97 2.95 -7.01
N SER A 53 -2.16 3.95 -7.87
CA SER A 53 -2.09 5.36 -7.46
C SER A 53 -3.08 5.68 -6.34
N THR A 54 -4.31 5.15 -6.41
CA THR A 54 -5.30 5.30 -5.33
C THR A 54 -4.82 4.61 -4.04
N ILE A 55 -4.37 3.36 -4.14
CA ILE A 55 -3.88 2.59 -2.98
C ILE A 55 -2.70 3.30 -2.31
N ASN A 56 -1.73 3.75 -3.10
CA ASN A 56 -0.55 4.45 -2.61
C ASN A 56 -0.92 5.77 -1.93
N SER A 57 -1.90 6.51 -2.46
CA SER A 57 -2.42 7.71 -1.81
C SER A 57 -3.05 7.40 -0.45
N ASP A 58 -3.84 6.32 -0.35
CA ASP A 58 -4.41 5.87 0.91
C ASP A 58 -3.31 5.48 1.92
N CYS A 59 -2.29 4.75 1.44
CA CYS A 59 -1.12 4.34 2.24
C CYS A 59 -0.36 5.55 2.78
N GLN A 60 -0.07 6.55 1.94
CA GLN A 60 0.62 7.77 2.35
C GLN A 60 -0.17 8.56 3.40
N ARG A 61 -1.49 8.64 3.26
CA ARG A 61 -2.36 9.29 4.26
C ARG A 61 -2.31 8.54 5.60
N TRP A 62 -2.39 7.22 5.57
CA TRP A 62 -2.24 6.41 6.77
C TRP A 62 -0.86 6.61 7.43
N ALA A 63 0.22 6.64 6.63
CA ALA A 63 1.57 6.87 7.14
C ALA A 63 1.72 8.23 7.85
N ALA A 64 1.06 9.26 7.31
CA ALA A 64 1.01 10.58 7.94
C ALA A 64 0.24 10.55 9.27
N CYS A 65 -0.89 9.84 9.33
CA CYS A 65 -1.65 9.64 10.57
C CYS A 65 -0.84 8.86 11.61
N GLN A 66 -0.17 7.78 11.22
CA GLN A 66 0.72 7.00 12.10
C GLN A 66 1.81 7.89 12.69
N LYS A 67 2.52 8.68 11.87
CA LYS A 67 3.54 9.64 12.33
C LYS A 67 2.97 10.67 13.31
N ALA A 68 1.72 11.11 13.12
CA ALA A 68 1.07 12.04 14.03
C ALA A 68 0.77 11.38 15.40
N VAL A 69 0.28 10.15 15.41
CA VAL A 69 0.07 9.38 16.66
C VAL A 69 1.38 9.08 17.36
N ASP A 70 2.43 8.72 16.62
CA ASP A 70 3.75 8.46 17.18
C ASP A 70 4.33 9.67 17.91
N LYS A 71 4.08 10.88 17.39
CA LYS A 71 4.45 12.15 18.03
C LYS A 71 3.63 12.49 19.26
N LEU A 72 2.39 12.00 19.33
CA LEU A 72 1.48 12.27 20.44
C LEU A 72 1.73 11.36 21.65
N ASN A 73 2.46 10.24 21.50
CA ASN A 73 2.66 9.25 22.54
C ASN A 73 3.14 9.87 23.88
N PRO A 74 2.27 9.92 24.91
CA PRO A 74 2.69 9.99 26.30
C PRO A 74 3.28 8.60 26.65
N SER A 75 4.34 8.55 27.44
CA SER A 75 4.94 7.28 27.88
C SER A 75 3.90 6.31 28.45
N GLY A 76 3.67 5.15 27.82
CA GLY A 76 2.83 4.08 28.40
C GLY A 76 1.98 3.23 27.45
N THR A 77 1.90 3.53 26.15
CA THR A 77 1.07 2.77 25.18
C THR A 77 1.84 1.63 24.49
N ASN A 78 1.24 0.44 24.41
CA ASN A 78 1.81 -0.70 23.69
C ASN A 78 1.53 -0.58 22.16
N GLU A 79 2.14 -1.43 21.32
CA GLU A 79 1.95 -1.38 19.86
C GLU A 79 0.49 -1.63 19.43
N ASP A 80 -0.24 -2.47 20.16
CA ASP A 80 -1.66 -2.78 19.86
C ASP A 80 -2.59 -1.59 20.15
N ASP A 81 -2.32 -0.83 21.22
CA ASP A 81 -3.03 0.39 21.58
C ASP A 81 -2.76 1.49 20.53
N ARG A 82 -1.55 1.51 19.97
CA ARG A 82 -1.18 2.44 18.88
C ARG A 82 -1.90 2.09 17.59
N VAL A 83 -1.90 0.81 17.20
CA VAL A 83 -2.61 0.33 16.00
C VAL A 83 -4.12 0.53 16.13
N SER A 84 -4.68 0.29 17.32
CA SER A 84 -6.09 0.55 17.62
C SER A 84 -6.40 2.04 17.58
N GLY A 85 -5.62 2.89 18.25
CA GLY A 85 -5.82 4.35 18.23
C GLY A 85 -5.71 4.95 16.83
N ILE A 86 -4.84 4.41 15.99
CA ILE A 86 -4.69 4.81 14.58
C ILE A 86 -5.84 4.30 13.74
N SER A 87 -6.29 3.07 13.96
CA SER A 87 -7.47 2.54 13.28
C SER A 87 -8.71 3.36 13.63
N TYR A 88 -8.89 3.75 14.89
CA TYR A 88 -9.98 4.63 15.33
C TYR A 88 -9.85 6.05 14.77
N MET A 89 -8.68 6.69 14.84
CA MET A 89 -8.45 8.03 14.29
C MET A 89 -8.57 8.05 12.76
N PHE A 90 -8.11 6.99 12.09
CA PHE A 90 -8.31 6.79 10.67
C PHE A 90 -9.79 6.65 10.39
N ILE A 91 -10.51 5.68 10.98
CA ILE A 91 -11.95 5.46 10.81
C ILE A 91 -12.76 6.75 11.05
N ILE A 92 -12.47 7.52 12.11
CA ILE A 92 -13.16 8.79 12.41
C ILE A 92 -12.86 9.87 11.36
N LEU A 93 -11.64 9.95 10.82
CA LEU A 93 -11.27 10.83 9.69
C LEU A 93 -11.72 10.29 8.32
N VAL A 94 -12.12 9.01 8.24
CA VAL A 94 -12.34 8.17 7.04
C VAL A 94 -13.79 7.66 6.94
N VAL A 95 -14.75 8.11 7.74
CA VAL A 95 -16.17 7.90 7.39
C VAL A 95 -16.52 8.51 6.00
N GLY A 96 -15.60 9.28 5.38
CA GLY A 96 -15.61 9.65 3.96
C GLY A 96 -14.69 8.86 3.00
N VAL A 97 -13.84 7.92 3.43
CA VAL A 97 -12.98 7.09 2.55
C VAL A 97 -13.51 5.65 2.54
N ARG A 98 -13.97 5.22 1.36
CA ARG A 98 -14.60 3.92 1.10
C ARG A 98 -13.74 2.77 1.66
N SER A 99 -14.33 1.97 2.54
CA SER A 99 -13.76 0.88 3.37
C SER A 99 -13.06 -0.29 2.65
N ALA A 100 -12.28 -0.10 1.60
CA ALA A 100 -11.77 -1.22 0.82
C ALA A 100 -10.30 -1.63 1.11
N ASN A 101 -9.51 -0.84 1.84
CA ASN A 101 -8.05 -1.03 1.85
C ASN A 101 -7.44 -1.14 3.26
N LEU A 102 -7.96 -2.03 4.11
CA LEU A 102 -7.28 -2.55 5.33
C LEU A 102 -5.90 -3.19 5.04
N LEU A 103 -5.44 -3.22 3.79
CA LEU A 103 -4.15 -3.76 3.37
C LEU A 103 -3.02 -2.72 3.37
N CYS A 104 -3.34 -1.43 3.62
CA CYS A 104 -2.32 -0.39 3.77
C CYS A 104 -1.31 -0.76 4.88
N PHE A 105 -1.72 -1.47 5.93
CA PHE A 105 -0.85 -1.91 7.02
C PHE A 105 0.38 -2.72 6.55
N ASN A 106 0.26 -3.54 5.49
CA ASN A 106 1.38 -4.34 4.98
C ASN A 106 2.24 -3.58 3.96
N VAL A 107 1.73 -2.49 3.38
CA VAL A 107 2.42 -1.72 2.33
C VAL A 107 3.13 -0.51 2.93
N VAL A 108 2.48 0.19 3.87
CA VAL A 108 3.00 1.42 4.46
C VAL A 108 4.38 1.29 5.11
N PRO A 109 4.73 0.23 5.88
CA PRO A 109 6.08 0.13 6.43
C PRO A 109 7.18 0.03 5.35
N HIS A 110 6.81 -0.07 4.08
CA HIS A 110 7.72 -0.16 2.94
C HIS A 110 7.60 1.04 1.97
N CYS A 111 6.72 2.01 2.25
CA CYS A 111 6.62 3.28 1.53
C CYS A 111 7.46 4.36 2.21
#